data_AF-A0A823FBZ5-F1
#
_entry.id   AF-A0A823FBZ5-F1
#
_cell.length_a   1.000
_cell.length_b   1.000
_cell.length_c   1.000
_cell.angle_alpha   90.00
_cell.angle_beta   90.00
_cell.angle_gamma   90.00
#
_symmetry.space_group_name_H-M   'P 1'
#
loop_
_entity.id
_entity.type
_entity.pdbx_description
1 polymer ?
#
loop_
_entity_poly.entity_id
_entity_poly.type
_entity_poly.pdbx_seq_one_letter_code
_entity_poly.pdbx_strand_id
1 'polypeptide(L)'
;MAKIKTMYSKLKNWHKGAILVGLFVVVTVLLLYMNTPKTEVTLYKNLSETSQQQVTDQLAKMGVDYTVDKSGNILVDEKVETLVRDKFADLGIPYTGQDGNDILLNSSLGASEEDKKMQEKVGTKVNLEKEIVQSYGTTIDSASVQLTLPESSSIFEEASQKGTAAVTLKTKNNQTLTSEQVLGIQRTVSAAVPNVASDDVAIIDTKNGVISEADTSKEEGSSAYKNEVDIQNAIGKNVKTDIEGTLSSIFALDNFRVNTNVSVNFDEIKQNTEHYPNDGKVRSNQKDTSTDTSKGSANTTESGTASNADVPNYTEQNGDDTNTYTSEKSSETTNYELDSTIQEIKKHPALAKTNVVVWVDQNALNKNGVDMAEFTKAIGVSAGLTPNMTTEEAGADGEAAAAPTFEGTFQNGDVTIMPIQFLDNATPAEKDTTEKAAPASKAWIWWLAGSLLFAIIAAGIIAYIIFLKRKEQLEEALEPEEKDYIPAEEAIINPEEHPDFNFQTDAFDLSEPELKARKESLKNKLGEMAKEDPGRAAAVIQKWLNERQE
;
A
#
# COMPACT_ATOMS: atom_id res chain seq x y z
N MET A 1 8.05 46.43 47.98
CA MET A 1 9.41 46.92 48.33
C MET A 1 9.44 47.90 49.52
N ALA A 2 8.37 48.65 49.84
CA ALA A 2 8.39 49.65 50.93
C ALA A 2 8.57 49.09 52.36
N LYS A 3 8.05 47.88 52.66
CA LYS A 3 8.15 47.26 54.00
C LYS A 3 9.55 46.72 54.36
N ILE A 4 10.38 46.40 53.37
CA ILE A 4 11.75 45.90 53.59
C ILE A 4 12.68 47.06 54.00
N LYS A 5 12.47 48.24 53.41
CA LYS A 5 13.26 49.44 53.67
C LYS A 5 13.11 49.95 55.10
N THR A 6 11.92 49.78 55.70
CA THR A 6 11.62 50.20 57.08
C THR A 6 12.12 49.21 58.15
N MET A 7 12.29 47.93 57.81
CA MET A 7 12.93 46.96 58.71
C MET A 7 14.44 47.09 58.71
N TYR A 8 15.05 47.43 57.57
CA TYR A 8 16.49 47.62 57.44
C TYR A 8 17.01 48.83 58.23
N SER A 9 16.22 49.90 58.37
CA SER A 9 16.64 51.10 59.11
C SER A 9 16.62 50.95 60.64
N LYS A 10 15.85 50.00 61.19
CA LYS A 10 15.78 49.71 62.64
C LYS A 10 16.85 48.73 63.14
N LEU A 11 17.63 48.12 62.26
CA LEU A 11 18.67 47.16 62.63
C LEU A 11 19.97 47.88 63.06
N LYS A 12 20.50 47.53 64.23
CA LYS A 12 21.82 47.98 64.76
C LYS A 12 22.93 47.59 63.77
N ASN A 13 23.93 48.45 63.57
CA ASN A 13 24.96 48.31 62.51
C ASN A 13 25.66 46.93 62.48
N TRP A 14 25.82 46.27 63.63
CA TRP A 14 26.35 44.90 63.75
C TRP A 14 25.51 43.83 63.02
N HIS A 15 24.18 43.93 63.07
CA HIS A 15 23.28 42.96 62.42
C HIS A 15 23.28 43.13 60.89
N LYS A 16 23.52 44.35 60.39
CA LYS A 16 23.68 44.62 58.96
C LYS A 16 24.96 43.98 58.41
N GLY A 17 26.05 44.05 59.19
CA GLY A 17 27.31 43.36 58.87
C GLY A 17 27.15 41.85 58.83
N ALA A 18 26.49 41.25 59.82
CA ALA A 18 26.26 39.81 59.88
C ALA A 18 25.41 39.29 58.70
N ILE A 19 24.39 40.02 58.28
CA ILE A 19 23.55 39.64 57.13
C ILE A 19 24.32 39.73 55.80
N LEU A 20 25.15 40.76 55.63
CA LEU A 20 26.00 40.91 54.43
C LEU A 20 27.05 39.80 54.34
N VAL A 21 27.70 39.44 55.45
CA VAL A 21 28.66 38.33 55.50
C VAL A 21 27.96 37.00 55.25
N GLY A 22 26.78 36.76 55.85
CA GLY A 22 26.00 35.55 55.60
C GLY A 22 25.57 35.42 54.14
N LEU A 23 25.09 36.50 53.53
CA LEU A 23 24.75 36.51 52.09
C LEU A 23 25.98 36.22 51.23
N PHE A 24 27.13 36.82 51.55
CA PHE A 24 28.37 36.61 50.82
C PHE A 24 28.84 35.16 50.88
N VAL A 25 28.77 34.52 52.06
CA VAL A 25 29.11 33.10 52.22
C VAL A 25 28.16 32.22 51.41
N VAL A 26 26.85 32.47 51.46
CA VAL A 26 25.85 31.69 50.69
C VAL A 26 26.09 31.82 49.19
N VAL A 27 26.34 33.04 48.69
CA VAL A 27 26.65 33.27 47.27
C VAL A 27 27.95 32.59 46.87
N THR A 28 28.97 32.61 47.73
CA THR A 28 30.27 31.98 47.44
C THR A 28 30.14 30.46 47.38
N VAL A 29 29.39 29.84 48.31
CA VAL A 29 29.13 28.40 48.29
C VAL A 29 28.31 28.01 47.06
N LEU A 30 27.32 28.82 46.67
CA LEU A 30 26.53 28.59 45.46
C LEU A 30 27.41 28.67 44.19
N LEU A 31 28.31 29.65 44.11
CA LEU A 31 29.24 29.80 43.00
C LEU A 31 30.24 28.64 42.94
N LEU A 32 30.75 28.16 44.09
CA LEU A 32 31.63 27.00 44.14
C LEU A 32 30.92 25.71 43.73
N TYR A 33 29.65 25.55 44.10
CA TYR A 33 28.82 24.42 43.68
C TYR A 33 28.52 24.43 42.17
N MET A 34 28.32 25.61 41.58
CA MET A 34 28.11 25.74 40.13
C MET A 34 29.41 25.54 39.32
N ASN A 35 30.58 25.64 39.94
CA ASN A 35 31.88 25.64 39.25
C ASN A 35 32.69 24.35 39.47
N THR A 36 32.06 23.26 39.92
CA THR A 36 32.71 21.94 39.93
C THR A 36 32.94 21.48 38.48
N PRO A 37 34.18 21.15 38.08
CA PRO A 37 34.47 20.68 36.73
C PRO A 37 33.72 19.36 36.48
N LYS A 38 32.89 19.33 35.44
CA LYS A 38 32.23 18.10 34.96
C LYS A 38 33.31 17.18 34.40
N THR A 39 33.40 15.93 34.87
CA THR A 39 34.29 14.92 34.29
C THR A 39 33.60 14.33 33.06
N GLU A 40 33.95 14.83 31.88
CA GLU A 40 33.42 14.34 30.61
C GLU A 40 34.24 13.14 30.14
N VAL A 41 33.56 12.04 29.80
CA VAL A 41 34.13 10.81 29.27
C VAL A 41 33.56 10.52 27.88
N THR A 42 34.36 9.88 27.02
CA THR A 42 33.94 9.56 25.66
C THR A 42 32.98 8.38 25.63
N LEU A 43 31.76 8.59 25.14
CA LEU A 43 30.74 7.55 24.99
C LEU A 43 30.99 6.71 23.72
N TYR A 44 31.13 7.38 22.57
CA TYR A 44 31.42 6.77 21.26
C TYR A 44 32.48 7.56 20.49
N LYS A 45 33.24 6.84 19.67
CA LYS A 45 34.31 7.38 18.80
C LYS A 45 34.03 7.06 17.34
N ASN A 46 34.40 7.97 16.44
CA ASN A 46 34.33 7.78 14.99
C ASN A 46 32.99 7.23 14.47
N LEU A 47 31.88 7.86 14.88
CA LEU A 47 30.57 7.52 14.31
C LEU A 47 30.42 8.15 12.93
N SER A 48 29.63 7.51 12.05
CA SER A 48 29.15 8.14 10.82
C SER A 48 28.24 9.32 11.17
N GLU A 49 28.11 10.31 10.28
CA GLU A 49 27.28 11.51 10.51
C GLU A 49 25.82 11.15 10.86
N THR A 50 25.25 10.15 10.19
CA THR A 50 23.90 9.62 10.47
C THR A 50 23.80 8.99 11.87
N SER A 51 24.75 8.13 12.24
CA SER A 51 24.76 7.51 13.57
C SER A 51 25.05 8.54 14.67
N GLN A 52 25.85 9.57 14.38
CA GLN A 52 26.14 10.68 15.29
C GLN A 52 24.87 11.48 15.58
N GLN A 53 24.12 11.86 14.54
CA GLN A 53 22.83 12.56 14.65
C GLN A 53 21.83 11.76 15.50
N GLN A 54 21.70 10.46 15.25
CA GLN A 54 20.82 9.57 16.00
C GLN A 54 21.19 9.50 17.49
N VAL A 55 22.48 9.37 17.78
CA VAL A 55 22.99 9.34 19.16
C VAL A 55 22.72 10.68 19.85
N THR A 56 23.00 11.81 19.20
CA THR A 56 22.74 13.13 19.79
C THR A 56 21.26 13.41 20.02
N ASP A 57 20.39 13.02 19.08
CA ASP A 57 18.94 13.17 19.23
C ASP A 57 18.40 12.34 20.39
N GLN A 58 18.94 11.13 20.58
CA GLN A 58 18.52 10.27 21.68
C GLN A 58 19.04 10.78 23.04
N LEU A 59 20.28 11.27 23.11
CA LEU A 59 20.81 11.94 24.31
C LEU A 59 19.97 13.16 24.69
N ALA A 60 19.56 13.96 23.71
CA ALA A 60 18.67 15.10 23.90
C ALA A 60 17.29 14.69 24.43
N LYS A 61 16.68 13.62 23.88
CA LYS A 61 15.41 13.06 24.38
C LYS A 61 15.50 12.54 25.81
N MET A 62 16.66 12.00 26.20
CA MET A 62 16.91 11.51 27.55
C MET A 62 17.28 12.64 28.54
N GLY A 63 17.42 13.88 28.07
CA GLY A 63 17.81 15.02 28.90
C GLY A 63 19.24 14.93 29.42
N VAL A 64 20.11 14.21 28.70
CA VAL A 64 21.53 14.05 29.07
C VAL A 64 22.35 15.13 28.38
N ASP A 65 23.08 15.92 29.17
CA ASP A 65 24.05 16.88 28.65
C ASP A 65 25.16 16.12 27.88
N TYR A 66 25.45 16.58 26.66
CA TYR A 66 26.49 15.99 25.82
C TYR A 66 27.34 17.08 25.16
N THR A 67 28.61 16.75 24.90
CA THR A 67 29.56 17.61 24.18
C THR A 67 30.12 16.84 22.98
N VAL A 68 30.22 17.50 21.82
CA VAL A 68 30.81 16.92 20.61
C VAL A 68 32.20 17.53 20.42
N ASP A 69 33.23 16.69 20.45
CA ASP A 69 34.61 17.12 20.20
C ASP A 69 34.86 17.37 18.70
N LYS A 70 35.91 18.12 18.37
CA LYS A 70 36.33 18.43 16.99
C LYS A 70 36.64 17.20 16.15
N SER A 71 36.93 16.06 16.79
CA SER A 71 37.10 14.76 16.15
C SER A 71 35.80 13.98 15.91
N GLY A 72 34.63 14.57 16.19
CA GLY A 72 33.33 13.91 16.03
C GLY A 72 32.98 12.91 17.14
N ASN A 73 33.76 12.87 18.22
CA ASN A 73 33.50 12.02 19.37
C ASN A 73 32.40 12.64 20.24
N ILE A 74 31.52 11.80 20.79
CA ILE A 74 30.45 12.24 21.69
C ILE A 74 30.87 11.97 23.13
N LEU A 75 30.88 13.02 23.95
CA LEU A 75 31.25 12.99 25.36
C LEU A 75 30.03 13.25 26.24
N VAL A 76 29.96 12.53 27.36
CA VAL A 76 28.92 12.65 28.39
C VAL A 76 29.56 12.66 29.78
N ASP A 77 28.83 13.09 30.81
CA ASP A 77 29.32 13.05 32.19
C ASP A 77 29.59 11.60 32.65
N GLU A 78 30.70 11.37 33.34
CA GLU A 78 31.13 10.07 33.85
C GLU A 78 30.05 9.36 34.67
N LYS A 79 29.21 10.11 35.38
CA LYS A 79 28.14 9.54 36.22
C LYS A 79 26.99 8.92 35.42
N VAL A 80 26.80 9.36 34.17
CA VAL A 80 25.68 8.91 33.32
C VAL A 80 26.13 8.01 32.18
N GLU A 81 27.44 7.94 31.91
CA GLU A 81 28.01 7.18 30.81
C GLU A 81 27.52 5.73 30.75
N THR A 82 27.61 5.01 31.88
CA THR A 82 27.26 3.59 31.93
C THR A 82 25.76 3.38 31.74
N LEU A 83 24.93 4.20 32.38
CA LEU A 83 23.47 4.15 32.25
C LEU A 83 23.02 4.47 30.82
N VAL A 84 23.66 5.44 30.18
CA VAL A 84 23.40 5.79 28.79
C VAL A 84 23.82 4.66 27.85
N ARG A 85 24.98 4.04 28.09
CA ARG A 85 25.46 2.92 27.27
C ARG A 85 24.54 1.71 27.39
N ASP A 86 24.07 1.38 28.59
CA ASP A 86 23.11 0.29 28.80
C ASP A 86 21.78 0.58 28.09
N LYS A 87 21.24 1.80 28.24
CA LYS A 87 20.03 2.24 27.53
C LYS A 87 20.18 2.19 26.02
N PHE A 88 21.36 2.52 25.50
CA PHE A 88 21.60 2.50 24.06
C PHE A 88 21.81 1.09 23.55
N ALA A 89 22.38 0.19 24.35
CA ALA A 89 22.42 -1.23 24.04
C ALA A 89 21.00 -1.81 23.94
N ASP A 90 20.10 -1.48 24.86
CA ASP A 90 18.68 -1.88 24.82
C ASP A 90 17.96 -1.37 23.56
N LEU A 91 18.31 -0.17 23.10
CA LEU A 91 17.71 0.48 21.93
C LEU A 91 18.41 0.13 20.61
N GLY A 92 19.51 -0.64 20.64
CA GLY A 92 20.30 -0.95 19.45
C GLY A 92 20.97 0.27 18.81
N ILE A 93 21.37 1.24 19.63
CA ILE A 93 22.06 2.47 19.21
C ILE A 93 23.56 2.35 19.55
N PRO A 94 24.47 2.76 18.65
CA PRO A 94 24.24 3.36 17.33
C PRO A 94 23.74 2.33 16.31
N TYR A 95 22.87 2.76 15.40
CA TYR A 95 22.47 1.93 14.27
C TYR A 95 23.68 1.74 13.35
N THR A 96 24.23 0.53 13.32
CA THR A 96 25.24 0.11 12.35
C THR A 96 24.55 -0.31 11.05
N GLY A 97 23.80 0.60 10.45
CA GLY A 97 23.32 0.39 9.09
C GLY A 97 24.53 0.38 8.18
N GLN A 98 25.03 -0.79 7.80
CA GLN A 98 26.06 -0.89 6.77
C GLN A 98 25.50 -0.26 5.50
N ASP A 99 26.22 0.69 4.91
CA ASP A 99 25.88 1.18 3.57
C ASP A 99 26.01 -0.01 2.60
N GLY A 100 25.03 -0.21 1.71
CA GLY A 100 25.05 -1.33 0.75
C GLY A 100 26.30 -1.32 -0.14
N ASN A 101 26.90 -0.15 -0.34
CA ASN A 101 28.16 0.02 -1.05
C ASN A 101 29.38 -0.49 -0.25
N ASP A 102 29.37 -0.44 1.08
CA ASP A 102 30.47 -0.95 1.90
C ASP A 102 30.57 -2.48 1.78
N ILE A 103 29.44 -3.16 1.59
CA ILE A 103 29.37 -4.62 1.40
C ILE A 103 30.01 -5.02 0.07
N LEU A 104 29.83 -4.20 -0.98
CA LEU A 104 30.41 -4.41 -2.31
C LEU A 104 31.92 -4.08 -2.36
N LEU A 105 32.34 -3.05 -1.63
CA LEU A 105 33.73 -2.57 -1.63
C LEU A 105 34.67 -3.44 -0.77
N ASN A 106 34.13 -4.22 0.18
CA ASN A 106 34.90 -5.10 1.06
C ASN A 106 35.19 -6.50 0.47
N SER A 107 35.03 -6.71 -0.84
CA SER A 107 35.39 -7.98 -1.48
C SER A 107 36.90 -8.23 -1.34
N SER A 108 37.28 -9.20 -0.51
CA SER A 108 38.69 -9.59 -0.35
C SER A 108 39.26 -10.12 -1.67
N LEU A 109 40.55 -9.88 -1.91
CA LEU A 109 41.32 -10.49 -3.00
C LEU A 109 41.48 -12.00 -2.71
N GLY A 110 40.40 -12.76 -2.89
CA GLY A 110 40.30 -14.17 -2.49
C GLY A 110 38.87 -14.69 -2.33
N ALA A 111 37.86 -13.82 -2.42
CA ALA A 111 36.44 -14.21 -2.38
C ALA A 111 36.07 -15.15 -3.55
N SER A 112 35.29 -16.18 -3.26
CA SER A 112 34.75 -17.09 -4.29
C SER A 112 33.69 -16.39 -5.14
N GLU A 113 33.34 -16.98 -6.29
CA GLU A 113 32.27 -16.44 -7.14
C GLU A 113 30.90 -16.47 -6.44
N GLU A 114 30.69 -17.44 -5.55
CA GLU A 114 29.49 -17.55 -4.73
C GLU A 114 29.42 -16.41 -3.69
N ASP A 115 30.55 -16.11 -3.04
CA ASP A 115 30.64 -14.98 -2.09
C ASP A 115 30.32 -13.64 -2.78
N LYS A 116 30.84 -13.44 -3.99
CA LYS A 116 30.55 -12.22 -4.77
C LYS A 116 29.08 -12.10 -5.14
N LYS A 117 28.44 -13.18 -5.59
CA LYS A 117 26.99 -13.19 -5.88
C LYS A 117 26.17 -12.90 -4.63
N MET A 118 26.57 -13.44 -3.48
CA MET A 118 25.92 -13.16 -2.20
C MET A 118 26.06 -11.69 -1.81
N GLN A 119 27.27 -11.13 -1.92
CA GLN A 119 27.54 -9.71 -1.66
C GLN A 119 26.75 -8.79 -2.59
N GLU A 120 26.66 -9.11 -3.89
CA GLU A 120 25.87 -8.37 -4.86
C GLU A 120 24.38 -8.38 -4.51
N LYS A 121 23.85 -9.55 -4.12
CA LYS A 121 22.45 -9.69 -3.69
C LYS A 121 22.16 -8.85 -2.44
N VAL A 122 23.06 -8.89 -1.45
CA VAL A 122 22.91 -8.11 -0.21
C VAL A 122 23.06 -6.61 -0.48
N GLY A 123 24.03 -6.20 -1.29
CA GLY A 123 24.23 -4.81 -1.69
C GLY A 123 23.02 -4.23 -2.43
N THR A 124 22.49 -4.97 -3.41
CA THR A 124 21.28 -4.57 -4.16
C THR A 124 20.07 -4.43 -3.23
N LYS A 125 19.89 -5.38 -2.29
CA LYS A 125 18.83 -5.30 -1.28
C LYS A 125 18.92 -4.02 -0.46
N VAL A 126 20.08 -3.73 0.13
CA VAL A 126 20.26 -2.56 1.01
C VAL A 126 20.11 -1.25 0.22
N ASN A 127 20.60 -1.21 -1.02
CA ASN A 127 20.44 -0.04 -1.88
C ASN A 127 18.96 0.22 -2.22
N LEU A 128 18.17 -0.83 -2.51
CA LEU A 128 16.73 -0.72 -2.72
C LEU A 128 15.98 -0.24 -1.48
N GLU A 129 16.30 -0.79 -0.30
CA GLU A 129 15.71 -0.36 0.97
C GLU A 129 15.94 1.14 1.20
N LYS A 130 17.17 1.61 0.95
CA LYS A 130 17.55 3.02 1.06
C LYS A 130 16.83 3.89 0.04
N GLU A 131 16.79 3.48 -1.22
CA GLU A 131 16.16 4.25 -2.30
C GLU A 131 14.65 4.41 -2.09
N ILE A 132 13.96 3.36 -1.63
CA ILE A 132 12.53 3.40 -1.31
C ILE A 132 12.28 4.38 -0.16
N VAL A 133 13.07 4.31 0.92
CA VAL A 133 12.92 5.22 2.07
C VAL A 133 13.26 6.67 1.68
N GLN A 134 14.27 6.90 0.83
CA GLN A 134 14.63 8.25 0.39
C GLN A 134 13.58 8.86 -0.54
N SER A 135 13.11 8.09 -1.52
CA SER A 135 12.14 8.57 -2.53
C SER A 135 10.77 8.83 -1.93
N TYR A 136 10.36 8.04 -0.95
CA TYR A 136 9.04 8.11 -0.32
C TYR A 136 9.11 8.50 1.17
N GLY A 137 10.19 9.16 1.60
CA GLY A 137 10.49 9.43 3.02
C GLY A 137 9.50 10.35 3.74
N THR A 138 8.59 11.00 3.01
CA THR A 138 7.46 11.73 3.61
C THR A 138 6.42 10.78 4.20
N THR A 139 6.27 9.59 3.61
CA THR A 139 5.21 8.61 3.91
C THR A 139 5.77 7.32 4.51
N ILE A 140 6.99 6.93 4.17
CA ILE A 140 7.66 5.70 4.60
C ILE A 140 8.70 6.01 5.68
N ASP A 141 8.66 5.26 6.78
CA ASP A 141 9.61 5.30 7.91
C ASP A 141 10.78 4.35 7.67
N SER A 142 10.48 3.11 7.30
CA SER A 142 11.45 2.08 7.00
C SER A 142 10.92 1.12 5.93
N ALA A 143 11.81 0.59 5.11
CA ALA A 143 11.51 -0.45 4.13
C ALA A 143 12.45 -1.64 4.35
N SER A 144 11.94 -2.86 4.21
CA SER A 144 12.76 -4.06 4.11
C SER A 144 12.41 -4.84 2.85
N VAL A 145 13.44 -5.20 2.08
CA VAL A 145 13.31 -5.89 0.80
C VAL A 145 13.84 -7.31 0.92
N GLN A 146 13.07 -8.28 0.44
CA GLN A 146 13.49 -9.67 0.34
C GLN A 146 13.45 -10.09 -1.12
N LEU A 147 14.59 -10.57 -1.62
CA LEU A 147 14.77 -10.98 -3.01
C LEU A 147 14.94 -12.49 -3.09
N THR A 148 14.09 -13.13 -3.87
CA THR A 148 14.17 -14.56 -4.20
C THR A 148 14.49 -14.66 -5.69
N LEU A 149 15.79 -14.75 -5.97
CA LEU A 149 16.30 -14.88 -7.33
C LEU A 149 16.63 -16.34 -7.60
N PRO A 150 16.22 -16.89 -8.76
CA PRO A 150 16.63 -18.22 -9.15
C PRO A 150 18.14 -18.25 -9.35
N GLU A 151 18.76 -19.37 -8.99
CA GLU A 151 20.14 -19.62 -9.35
C GLU A 151 20.22 -19.70 -10.87
N SER A 152 21.17 -18.98 -11.46
CA SER A 152 21.38 -18.94 -12.91
C SER A 152 21.42 -20.37 -13.43
N SER A 153 20.35 -20.77 -14.11
CA SER A 153 20.21 -22.10 -14.68
C SER A 153 21.32 -22.30 -15.71
N SER A 154 21.74 -23.56 -15.81
CA SER A 154 22.68 -24.06 -16.80
C SER A 154 22.51 -23.35 -18.14
N ILE A 155 23.61 -23.05 -18.83
CA ILE A 155 23.70 -22.49 -20.20
C ILE A 155 22.85 -23.24 -21.27
N PHE A 156 22.13 -24.29 -20.89
CA PHE A 156 21.26 -25.12 -21.70
C PHE A 156 19.75 -24.99 -21.38
N GLU A 157 19.34 -24.20 -20.38
CA GLU A 157 17.92 -23.92 -20.12
C GLU A 157 17.53 -22.55 -20.72
N GLU A 158 16.82 -22.57 -21.85
CA GLU A 158 16.29 -21.36 -22.52
C GLU A 158 15.19 -20.64 -21.72
N ALA A 159 14.66 -21.27 -20.67
CA ALA A 159 13.67 -20.65 -19.80
C ALA A 159 14.37 -19.85 -18.68
N SER A 160 14.44 -18.54 -18.84
CA SER A 160 14.81 -17.63 -17.75
C SER A 160 13.83 -17.84 -16.59
N GLN A 161 14.32 -18.43 -15.50
CA GLN A 161 13.53 -18.63 -14.29
C GLN A 161 13.12 -17.26 -13.72
N LYS A 162 11.87 -17.15 -13.28
CA LYS A 162 11.33 -15.90 -12.72
C LYS A 162 11.80 -15.71 -11.27
N GLY A 163 12.25 -14.51 -10.95
CA GLY A 163 12.48 -14.06 -9.58
C GLY A 163 11.22 -13.47 -8.96
N THR A 164 11.18 -13.45 -7.63
CA THR A 164 10.11 -12.80 -6.85
C THR A 164 10.73 -11.87 -5.80
N ALA A 165 9.98 -10.83 -5.42
CA ALA A 165 10.40 -9.92 -4.37
C ALA A 165 9.25 -9.61 -3.40
N ALA A 166 9.59 -9.41 -2.13
CA ALA A 166 8.67 -8.94 -1.11
C ALA A 166 9.24 -7.69 -0.44
N VAL A 167 8.44 -6.63 -0.38
CA VAL A 167 8.79 -5.36 0.23
C VAL A 167 7.88 -5.13 1.43
N THR A 168 8.44 -5.13 2.62
CA THR A 168 7.71 -4.79 3.85
C THR A 168 7.97 -3.33 4.19
N LEU A 169 6.91 -2.55 4.33
CA LEU A 169 6.94 -1.11 4.55
C LEU A 169 6.33 -0.77 5.91
N LYS A 170 6.96 0.17 6.60
CA LYS A 170 6.41 0.83 7.78
C LYS A 170 6.11 2.27 7.43
N THR A 171 4.85 2.67 7.54
CA THR A 171 4.39 4.01 7.18
C THR A 171 4.48 4.98 8.36
N LYS A 172 4.73 6.27 8.07
CA LYS A 172 4.77 7.34 9.07
C LYS A 172 3.36 7.74 9.46
N ASN A 173 3.13 7.99 10.75
CA ASN A 173 1.87 8.54 11.29
C ASN A 173 0.60 7.81 10.84
N ASN A 174 0.67 6.51 10.53
CA ASN A 174 -0.44 5.73 9.98
C ASN A 174 -0.96 6.26 8.63
N GLN A 175 -0.11 6.90 7.82
CA GLN A 175 -0.49 7.28 6.46
C GLN A 175 -0.67 6.04 5.59
N THR A 176 -1.66 6.08 4.70
CA THR A 176 -1.90 5.04 3.70
C THR A 176 -1.16 5.42 2.42
N LEU A 177 -0.48 4.45 1.80
CA LEU A 177 0.14 4.64 0.50
C LEU A 177 -0.94 4.70 -0.59
N THR A 178 -0.76 5.62 -1.53
CA THR A 178 -1.62 5.71 -2.73
C THR A 178 -1.26 4.61 -3.72
N SER A 179 -2.20 4.19 -4.57
CA SER A 179 -1.95 3.17 -5.60
C SER A 179 -0.79 3.55 -6.54
N GLU A 180 -0.64 4.85 -6.85
CA GLU A 180 0.47 5.35 -7.65
C GLU A 180 1.83 5.15 -6.95
N GLN A 181 1.90 5.37 -5.63
CA GLN A 181 3.12 5.14 -4.85
C GLN A 181 3.47 3.65 -4.77
N VAL A 182 2.46 2.78 -4.56
CA VAL A 182 2.64 1.32 -4.53
C VAL A 182 3.20 0.83 -5.88
N LEU A 183 2.58 1.24 -6.98
CA LEU A 183 2.99 0.89 -8.34
C LEU A 183 4.37 1.47 -8.68
N GLY A 184 4.68 2.68 -8.18
CA GLY A 184 6.01 3.27 -8.27
C GLY A 184 7.08 2.39 -7.60
N ILE A 185 6.82 1.91 -6.39
CA ILE A 185 7.75 1.02 -5.67
C ILE A 185 7.92 -0.32 -6.39
N GLN A 186 6.83 -0.94 -6.88
CA GLN A 186 6.91 -2.20 -7.65
C GLN A 186 7.80 -2.03 -8.89
N ARG A 187 7.64 -0.91 -9.61
CA ARG A 187 8.44 -0.61 -10.80
C ARG A 187 9.91 -0.38 -10.47
N THR A 188 10.22 0.36 -9.41
CA THR A 188 11.60 0.56 -8.95
C THR A 188 12.28 -0.77 -8.65
N VAL A 189 11.61 -1.67 -7.93
CA VAL A 189 12.17 -3.00 -7.61
C VAL A 189 12.35 -3.85 -8.86
N SER A 190 11.35 -3.91 -9.74
CA SER A 190 11.45 -4.69 -10.99
C SER A 190 12.52 -4.16 -11.96
N ALA A 191 12.78 -2.85 -11.95
CA ALA A 191 13.81 -2.24 -12.78
C ALA A 191 15.22 -2.47 -12.22
N ALA A 192 15.35 -2.57 -10.90
CA ALA A 192 16.64 -2.77 -10.22
C ALA A 192 17.08 -4.24 -10.19
N VAL A 193 16.15 -5.20 -10.28
CA VAL A 193 16.43 -6.62 -10.10
C VAL A 193 16.09 -7.40 -11.36
N PRO A 194 17.05 -8.12 -11.97
CA PRO A 194 16.80 -8.87 -13.19
C PRO A 194 15.81 -10.00 -12.97
N ASN A 195 14.99 -10.29 -13.99
CA ASN A 195 14.00 -11.37 -14.01
C ASN A 195 12.90 -11.26 -12.93
N VAL A 196 12.67 -10.08 -12.36
CA VAL A 196 11.54 -9.81 -11.46
C VAL A 196 10.54 -8.91 -12.18
N ALA A 197 9.34 -9.41 -12.47
CA ALA A 197 8.27 -8.57 -13.02
C ALA A 197 7.65 -7.70 -11.92
N SER A 198 7.08 -6.54 -12.26
CA SER A 198 6.41 -5.67 -11.27
C SER A 198 5.27 -6.40 -10.53
N ASP A 199 4.58 -7.32 -11.21
CA ASP A 199 3.49 -8.14 -10.65
C ASP A 199 3.99 -9.20 -9.67
N ASP A 200 5.27 -9.61 -9.80
CA ASP A 200 5.95 -10.57 -8.91
C ASP A 200 6.58 -9.86 -7.68
N VAL A 201 6.28 -8.56 -7.48
CA VAL A 201 6.69 -7.77 -6.31
C VAL A 201 5.49 -7.56 -5.38
N ALA A 202 5.50 -8.26 -4.25
CA ALA A 202 4.51 -8.08 -3.19
C ALA A 202 4.92 -6.92 -2.27
N ILE A 203 4.00 -6.00 -2.01
CA ILE A 203 4.19 -4.89 -1.07
C ILE A 203 3.26 -5.06 0.12
N ILE A 204 3.86 -5.10 1.31
CA ILE A 204 3.19 -5.36 2.58
C ILE A 204 3.37 -4.15 3.48
N ASP A 205 2.28 -3.51 3.89
CA ASP A 205 2.27 -2.55 4.98
C ASP A 205 2.13 -3.30 6.31
N THR A 206 3.05 -3.06 7.24
CA THR A 206 3.02 -3.66 8.59
C THR A 206 1.67 -3.51 9.31
N LYS A 207 0.88 -2.48 8.98
CA LYS A 207 -0.42 -2.23 9.59
C LYS A 207 -1.60 -2.71 8.73
N ASN A 208 -1.57 -2.41 7.44
CA ASN A 208 -2.71 -2.63 6.53
C ASN A 208 -2.64 -3.98 5.81
N GLY A 209 -1.58 -4.77 6.03
CA GLY A 209 -1.36 -6.04 5.37
C GLY A 209 -0.84 -5.84 3.94
N VAL A 210 -1.16 -6.78 3.05
CA VAL A 210 -0.75 -6.70 1.64
C VAL A 210 -1.47 -5.52 0.98
N ILE A 211 -0.69 -4.54 0.50
CA ILE A 211 -1.19 -3.34 -0.18
C ILE A 211 -0.90 -3.34 -1.67
N SER A 212 0.04 -4.18 -2.13
CA SER A 212 0.14 -4.48 -3.56
C SER A 212 -1.13 -5.19 -3.96
N GLU A 213 -1.89 -4.58 -4.85
CA GLU A 213 -2.76 -5.35 -5.73
C GLU A 213 -1.77 -6.21 -6.55
N ALA A 214 -1.57 -7.48 -6.15
CA ALA A 214 -1.09 -8.45 -7.11
C ALA A 214 -2.05 -8.31 -8.28
N ASP A 215 -1.51 -8.09 -9.48
CA ASP A 215 -2.33 -8.05 -10.68
C ASP A 215 -2.99 -9.44 -10.76
N THR A 216 -4.15 -9.54 -10.14
CA THR A 216 -5.07 -10.67 -10.12
C THR A 216 -5.81 -10.66 -11.44
N SER A 217 -5.18 -10.17 -12.52
CA SER A 217 -5.50 -10.50 -13.89
C SER A 217 -5.47 -12.01 -14.16
N LYS A 218 -5.02 -12.83 -13.19
CA LYS A 218 -5.21 -14.30 -13.16
C LYS A 218 -6.37 -14.80 -12.28
N GLU A 219 -7.01 -13.94 -11.50
CA GLU A 219 -8.25 -14.22 -10.78
C GLU A 219 -9.39 -13.53 -11.56
N GLU A 220 -9.81 -14.20 -12.64
CA GLU A 220 -10.70 -13.74 -13.73
C GLU A 220 -12.07 -13.14 -13.32
N GLY A 221 -12.38 -12.92 -12.04
CA GLY A 221 -13.70 -12.49 -11.58
C GLY A 221 -13.81 -11.11 -10.95
N SER A 222 -12.84 -10.66 -10.14
CA SER A 222 -13.02 -9.52 -9.24
C SER A 222 -12.27 -8.27 -9.68
N SER A 223 -11.02 -8.43 -10.12
CA SER A 223 -10.13 -7.35 -10.54
C SER A 223 -10.53 -6.75 -11.90
N ALA A 224 -10.87 -7.60 -12.87
CA ALA A 224 -11.35 -7.19 -14.19
C ALA A 224 -12.65 -6.36 -14.08
N TYR A 225 -13.60 -6.83 -13.27
CA TYR A 225 -14.84 -6.11 -13.01
C TYR A 225 -14.61 -4.75 -12.34
N LYS A 226 -13.71 -4.67 -11.34
CA LYS A 226 -13.35 -3.40 -10.71
C LYS A 226 -12.77 -2.42 -11.74
N ASN A 227 -11.86 -2.88 -12.60
CA ASN A 227 -11.29 -2.06 -13.66
C ASN A 227 -12.35 -1.60 -14.68
N GLU A 228 -13.30 -2.47 -15.06
CA GLU A 228 -14.43 -2.12 -15.92
C GLU A 228 -15.30 -1.00 -15.31
N VAL A 229 -15.61 -1.12 -14.01
CA VAL A 229 -16.35 -0.09 -13.26
C VAL A 229 -15.57 1.23 -13.19
N ASP A 230 -14.26 1.16 -12.94
CA ASP A 230 -13.40 2.35 -12.89
C ASP A 230 -13.34 3.06 -14.25
N ILE A 231 -13.24 2.30 -15.34
CA ILE A 231 -13.30 2.85 -16.71
C ILE A 231 -14.65 3.51 -16.97
N GLN A 232 -15.77 2.86 -16.60
CA GLN A 232 -17.10 3.44 -16.76
C GLN A 232 -17.26 4.75 -15.97
N ASN A 233 -16.77 4.79 -14.73
CA ASN A 233 -16.79 5.99 -13.89
C ASN A 233 -15.92 7.12 -14.47
N ALA A 234 -14.73 6.80 -14.99
CA ALA A 234 -13.84 7.76 -15.62
C ALA A 234 -14.48 8.39 -16.87
N ILE A 235 -15.09 7.56 -17.73
CA ILE A 235 -15.81 8.05 -18.91
C ILE A 235 -17.00 8.90 -18.48
N GLY A 236 -17.80 8.44 -17.51
CA GLY A 236 -18.93 9.21 -16.98
C GLY A 236 -18.51 10.58 -16.46
N LYS A 237 -17.38 10.66 -15.73
CA LYS A 237 -16.82 11.93 -15.24
C LYS A 237 -16.39 12.87 -16.37
N ASN A 238 -15.78 12.34 -17.43
CA ASN A 238 -15.38 13.13 -18.60
C ASN A 238 -16.62 13.69 -19.31
N VAL A 239 -17.61 12.85 -19.61
CA VAL A 239 -18.89 13.26 -20.21
C VAL A 239 -19.58 14.33 -19.36
N LYS A 240 -19.60 14.15 -18.03
CA LYS A 240 -20.13 15.15 -17.11
C LYS A 240 -19.39 16.49 -17.26
N THR A 241 -18.06 16.45 -17.28
CA THR A 241 -17.22 17.66 -17.38
C THR A 241 -17.46 18.39 -18.70
N ASP A 242 -17.62 17.68 -19.81
CA ASP A 242 -17.90 18.26 -21.13
C ASP A 242 -19.28 18.94 -21.16
N ILE A 243 -20.29 18.33 -20.55
CA ILE A 243 -21.62 18.91 -20.40
C ILE A 243 -21.58 20.13 -19.48
N GLU A 244 -20.92 20.05 -18.32
CA GLU A 244 -20.77 21.18 -17.40
C GLU A 244 -20.04 22.36 -18.07
N GLY A 245 -18.99 22.09 -18.86
CA GLY A 245 -18.31 23.09 -19.67
C GLY A 245 -19.24 23.77 -20.66
N THR A 246 -20.06 22.99 -21.37
CA THR A 246 -21.08 23.52 -22.29
C THR A 246 -22.11 24.39 -21.55
N LEU A 247 -22.65 23.91 -20.44
CA LEU A 247 -23.67 24.61 -19.64
C LEU A 247 -23.13 25.88 -18.98
N SER A 248 -21.87 25.89 -18.58
CA SER A 248 -21.23 27.04 -17.92
C SER A 248 -21.14 28.29 -18.81
N SER A 249 -21.24 28.13 -20.14
CA SER A 249 -21.27 29.25 -21.08
C SER A 249 -22.60 30.02 -21.08
N ILE A 250 -23.68 29.39 -20.60
CA ILE A 250 -25.05 29.93 -20.62
C ILE A 250 -25.57 30.19 -19.19
N PHE A 251 -25.20 29.33 -18.24
CA PHE A 251 -25.69 29.35 -16.85
C PHE A 251 -24.53 29.43 -15.85
N ALA A 252 -24.76 30.07 -14.71
CA ALA A 252 -23.82 30.02 -13.59
C ALA A 252 -23.75 28.58 -13.03
N LEU A 253 -22.60 28.19 -12.48
CA LEU A 253 -22.35 26.84 -11.92
C LEU A 253 -23.35 26.44 -10.82
N ASP A 254 -23.97 27.40 -10.14
CA ASP A 254 -24.98 27.13 -9.11
C ASP A 254 -26.39 26.88 -9.68
N ASN A 255 -26.63 27.24 -10.93
CA ASN A 255 -27.95 27.17 -11.56
C ASN A 255 -28.21 25.85 -12.29
N PHE A 256 -27.28 24.89 -12.24
CA PHE A 256 -27.48 23.58 -12.86
C PHE A 256 -26.74 22.46 -12.14
N ARG A 257 -27.22 21.23 -12.30
CA ARG A 257 -26.57 20.00 -11.85
C ARG A 257 -26.64 18.98 -12.96
N VAL A 258 -25.54 18.26 -13.18
CA VAL A 258 -25.44 17.22 -14.21
C VAL A 258 -25.17 15.89 -13.53
N ASN A 259 -25.96 14.88 -13.89
CA ASN A 259 -25.68 13.49 -13.59
C ASN A 259 -25.61 12.68 -14.88
N THR A 260 -24.60 11.83 -14.98
CA THR A 260 -24.31 11.03 -16.15
C THR A 260 -24.16 9.58 -15.74
N ASN A 261 -24.86 8.69 -16.41
CA ASN A 261 -24.68 7.26 -16.26
C ASN A 261 -24.30 6.66 -17.61
N VAL A 262 -23.13 6.04 -17.68
CA VAL A 262 -22.57 5.49 -18.91
C VAL A 262 -22.44 3.98 -18.77
N SER A 263 -22.96 3.25 -19.76
CA SER A 263 -22.79 1.81 -19.92
C SER A 263 -21.83 1.57 -21.07
N VAL A 264 -20.74 0.86 -20.79
CA VAL A 264 -19.75 0.44 -21.79
C VAL A 264 -19.93 -1.06 -22.02
N ASN A 265 -19.97 -1.48 -23.28
CA ASN A 265 -19.85 -2.90 -23.62
C ASN A 265 -18.36 -3.26 -23.73
N PHE A 266 -17.87 -4.15 -22.86
CA PHE A 266 -16.49 -4.63 -22.81
C PHE A 266 -16.26 -5.96 -23.56
N ASP A 267 -17.26 -6.47 -24.29
CA ASP A 267 -17.19 -7.72 -25.03
C ASP A 267 -16.02 -7.70 -26.05
N GLU A 268 -14.97 -8.47 -25.79
CA GLU A 268 -13.89 -8.71 -26.75
C GLU A 268 -14.33 -9.79 -27.75
N ILE A 269 -14.94 -9.37 -28.86
CA ILE A 269 -15.27 -10.29 -29.95
C ILE A 269 -14.04 -10.45 -30.84
N LYS A 270 -13.40 -11.63 -30.78
CA LYS A 270 -12.41 -12.08 -31.76
C LYS A 270 -13.13 -12.88 -32.84
N GLN A 271 -13.32 -12.27 -34.01
CA GLN A 271 -13.89 -12.97 -35.16
C GLN A 271 -12.77 -13.30 -36.14
N ASN A 272 -12.55 -14.60 -36.37
CA ASN A 272 -11.71 -15.09 -37.44
C ASN A 272 -12.60 -15.52 -38.61
N THR A 273 -12.58 -14.76 -39.70
CA THR A 273 -13.30 -15.12 -40.93
C THR A 273 -12.30 -15.57 -41.96
N GLU A 274 -12.37 -16.84 -42.34
CA GLU A 274 -11.63 -17.39 -43.46
C GLU A 274 -12.55 -17.42 -44.68
N HIS A 275 -12.21 -16.61 -45.67
CA HIS A 275 -12.98 -16.52 -46.91
C HIS A 275 -12.17 -17.07 -48.08
N TYR A 276 -12.80 -17.99 -48.83
CA TYR A 276 -12.29 -18.54 -50.09
C TYR A 276 -13.13 -17.95 -51.24
N PRO A 277 -12.65 -16.91 -51.95
CA PRO A 277 -13.47 -16.13 -52.87
C PRO A 277 -13.75 -16.84 -54.21
N ASN A 278 -12.96 -17.86 -54.58
CA ASN A 278 -13.05 -18.57 -55.85
C ASN A 278 -12.80 -20.08 -55.64
N ASP A 279 -13.16 -20.91 -56.62
CA ASP A 279 -12.94 -22.38 -56.64
C ASP A 279 -11.44 -22.81 -56.69
N GLY A 280 -10.51 -21.87 -56.49
CA GLY A 280 -9.07 -22.08 -56.57
C GLY A 280 -8.54 -22.11 -58.01
N LYS A 281 -7.22 -21.97 -58.15
CA LYS A 281 -6.52 -22.12 -59.43
C LYS A 281 -5.88 -23.50 -59.49
N VAL A 282 -5.94 -24.15 -60.66
CA VAL A 282 -5.31 -25.46 -60.85
C VAL A 282 -3.79 -25.34 -60.68
N ARG A 283 -3.25 -26.03 -59.69
CA ARG A 283 -1.80 -26.11 -59.41
C ARG A 283 -1.15 -27.26 -60.17
N SER A 284 -1.81 -28.42 -60.19
CA SER A 284 -1.34 -29.59 -60.95
C SER A 284 -2.52 -30.40 -61.45
N ASN A 285 -2.41 -30.92 -62.67
CA ASN A 285 -3.35 -31.90 -63.18
C ASN A 285 -2.57 -33.14 -63.64
N GLN A 286 -2.89 -34.30 -63.09
CA GLN A 286 -2.36 -35.59 -63.52
C GLN A 286 -3.49 -36.43 -64.08
N LYS A 287 -3.35 -36.84 -65.34
CA LYS A 287 -4.32 -37.66 -66.05
C LYS A 287 -3.64 -38.93 -66.54
N ASP A 288 -4.04 -40.05 -65.96
CA ASP A 288 -3.58 -41.38 -66.35
C ASP A 288 -4.70 -42.06 -67.13
N THR A 289 -4.42 -42.38 -68.40
CA THR A 289 -5.36 -43.11 -69.25
C THR A 289 -4.69 -44.39 -69.73
N SER A 290 -5.30 -45.53 -69.42
CA SER A 290 -4.89 -46.85 -69.90
C SER A 290 -5.98 -47.41 -70.79
N THR A 291 -5.60 -47.83 -71.98
CA THR A 291 -6.48 -48.48 -72.94
C THR A 291 -5.91 -49.86 -73.23
N ASP A 292 -6.59 -50.89 -72.74
CA ASP A 292 -6.22 -52.28 -72.97
C ASP A 292 -7.11 -52.85 -74.06
N THR A 293 -6.49 -53.30 -75.15
CA THR A 293 -7.19 -53.94 -76.26
C THR A 293 -6.73 -55.38 -76.39
N SER A 294 -7.63 -56.33 -76.19
CA SER A 294 -7.37 -57.76 -76.36
C SER A 294 -8.17 -58.32 -77.54
N LYS A 295 -7.57 -59.23 -78.31
CA LYS A 295 -8.24 -59.95 -79.41
C LYS A 295 -8.27 -61.44 -79.07
N GLY A 296 -9.47 -61.99 -78.90
CA GLY A 296 -9.67 -63.40 -78.57
C GLY A 296 -10.44 -64.13 -79.67
N SER A 297 -10.00 -65.35 -79.99
CA SER A 297 -10.72 -66.29 -80.87
C SER A 297 -11.59 -67.21 -80.03
N ALA A 298 -12.87 -67.32 -80.39
CA ALA A 298 -13.88 -68.01 -79.58
C ALA A 298 -13.75 -69.54 -79.74
N ASN A 299 -13.05 -70.20 -78.80
CA ASN A 299 -13.35 -71.58 -78.37
C ASN A 299 -12.38 -72.03 -77.27
N THR A 300 -12.77 -71.86 -76.00
CA THR A 300 -12.69 -72.87 -74.93
C THR A 300 -13.39 -72.36 -73.66
N THR A 301 -14.41 -73.09 -73.23
CA THR A 301 -15.10 -72.95 -71.95
C THR A 301 -14.30 -73.62 -70.84
N GLU A 302 -13.72 -72.85 -69.92
CA GLU A 302 -13.51 -73.27 -68.52
C GLU A 302 -13.72 -72.11 -67.56
N SER A 303 -14.41 -72.39 -66.44
CA SER A 303 -14.68 -71.45 -65.36
C SER A 303 -13.43 -71.19 -64.51
N GLY A 304 -13.08 -69.91 -64.36
CA GLY A 304 -12.09 -69.41 -63.42
C GLY A 304 -12.64 -68.18 -62.69
N THR A 305 -12.35 -68.10 -61.38
CA THR A 305 -13.02 -67.33 -60.33
C THR A 305 -12.88 -65.81 -60.38
N ALA A 306 -13.89 -65.12 -59.80
CA ALA A 306 -13.99 -63.77 -59.24
C ALA A 306 -12.70 -62.89 -59.23
N SER A 307 -12.71 -61.57 -59.37
CA SER A 307 -13.56 -60.56 -58.73
C SER A 307 -13.13 -59.17 -59.27
N ASN A 308 -14.03 -58.19 -59.32
CA ASN A 308 -13.76 -56.74 -59.41
C ASN A 308 -13.28 -56.13 -60.75
N ALA A 309 -14.04 -56.25 -61.83
CA ALA A 309 -13.84 -55.38 -62.99
C ALA A 309 -15.18 -54.92 -63.59
N ASP A 310 -15.28 -53.60 -63.79
CA ASP A 310 -16.37 -52.93 -64.48
C ASP A 310 -16.72 -53.62 -65.81
N VAL A 311 -18.01 -53.62 -66.11
CA VAL A 311 -18.60 -54.29 -67.28
C VAL A 311 -17.89 -53.81 -68.57
N PRO A 312 -17.24 -54.69 -69.35
CA PRO A 312 -16.62 -54.28 -70.62
C PRO A 312 -17.69 -53.83 -71.61
N ASN A 313 -17.51 -52.66 -72.23
CA ASN A 313 -18.37 -52.19 -73.31
C ASN A 313 -18.02 -52.94 -74.61
N TYR A 314 -18.99 -53.63 -75.22
CA TYR A 314 -18.79 -54.39 -76.45
C TYR A 314 -19.15 -53.53 -77.66
N THR A 315 -18.17 -53.24 -78.53
CA THR A 315 -18.46 -52.74 -79.88
C THR A 315 -18.38 -53.89 -80.88
N GLU A 316 -19.53 -54.34 -81.38
CA GLU A 316 -19.61 -55.31 -82.48
C GLU A 316 -19.21 -54.63 -83.80
N GLN A 317 -18.09 -55.05 -84.40
CA GLN A 317 -17.78 -54.79 -85.80
C GLN A 317 -18.01 -56.08 -86.59
N ASN A 318 -19.09 -56.11 -87.38
CA ASN A 318 -19.46 -57.25 -88.20
C ASN A 318 -18.38 -57.56 -89.26
N GLY A 319 -17.87 -58.80 -89.23
CA GLY A 319 -17.19 -59.42 -90.37
C GLY A 319 -15.69 -59.69 -90.21
N ASP A 320 -15.27 -60.40 -89.15
CA ASP A 320 -14.21 -61.42 -89.17
C ASP A 320 -14.14 -62.07 -87.77
N ASP A 321 -13.77 -63.35 -87.67
CA ASP A 321 -13.92 -64.25 -86.50
C ASP A 321 -12.98 -63.93 -85.29
N THR A 322 -12.78 -62.64 -85.01
CA THR A 322 -11.97 -62.13 -83.89
C THR A 322 -12.71 -61.04 -83.12
N ASN A 323 -13.22 -61.37 -81.93
CA ASN A 323 -13.78 -60.37 -81.02
C ASN A 323 -12.64 -59.54 -80.42
N THR A 324 -12.71 -58.22 -80.61
CA THR A 324 -11.78 -57.25 -80.00
C THR A 324 -12.46 -56.64 -78.79
N TYR A 325 -11.89 -56.84 -77.60
CA TYR A 325 -12.35 -56.24 -76.35
C TYR A 325 -11.44 -55.05 -76.03
N THR A 326 -12.03 -53.87 -75.95
CA THR A 326 -11.33 -52.64 -75.53
C THR A 326 -11.87 -52.22 -74.18
N SER A 327 -10.99 -52.16 -73.18
CA SER A 327 -11.28 -51.61 -71.86
C SER A 327 -10.51 -50.32 -71.70
N GLU A 328 -11.21 -49.23 -71.39
CA GLU A 328 -10.62 -47.93 -71.11
C GLU A 328 -10.76 -47.62 -69.63
N LYS A 329 -9.64 -47.27 -68.99
CA LYS A 329 -9.60 -46.77 -67.63
C LYS A 329 -8.93 -45.41 -67.64
N SER A 330 -9.66 -44.37 -67.23
CA SER A 330 -9.13 -43.02 -67.06
C SER A 330 -9.24 -42.61 -65.60
N SER A 331 -8.15 -42.08 -65.05
CA SER A 331 -8.09 -41.50 -63.71
C SER A 331 -7.49 -40.11 -63.84
N GLU A 332 -8.17 -39.10 -63.29
CA GLU A 332 -7.73 -37.71 -63.33
C GLU A 332 -7.70 -37.16 -61.90
N THR A 333 -6.55 -36.61 -61.49
CA THR A 333 -6.34 -35.98 -60.20
C THR A 333 -5.91 -34.53 -60.42
N THR A 334 -6.75 -33.59 -60.00
CA THR A 334 -6.47 -32.15 -60.12
C THR A 334 -6.33 -31.54 -58.73
N ASN A 335 -5.18 -30.92 -58.46
CA ASN A 335 -4.91 -30.18 -57.23
C ASN A 335 -5.12 -28.69 -57.47
N TYR A 336 -5.80 -28.03 -56.54
CA TYR A 336 -6.11 -26.60 -56.59
C TYR A 336 -5.35 -25.85 -55.49
N GLU A 337 -4.87 -24.65 -55.81
CA GLU A 337 -4.46 -23.64 -54.82
C GLU A 337 -5.63 -22.69 -54.59
N LEU A 338 -6.11 -22.63 -53.35
CA LEU A 338 -7.18 -21.74 -52.94
C LEU A 338 -6.59 -20.45 -52.36
N ASP A 339 -7.10 -19.31 -52.82
CA ASP A 339 -6.82 -18.03 -52.19
C ASP A 339 -7.55 -18.03 -50.83
N SER A 340 -6.83 -17.80 -49.73
CA SER A 340 -7.43 -17.60 -48.41
C SER A 340 -7.23 -16.15 -47.98
N THR A 341 -8.31 -15.50 -47.58
CA THR A 341 -8.24 -14.22 -46.87
C THR A 341 -8.62 -14.47 -45.43
N ILE A 342 -7.66 -14.30 -44.52
CA ILE A 342 -7.87 -14.37 -43.08
C ILE A 342 -8.13 -12.96 -42.59
N GLN A 343 -9.33 -12.70 -42.09
CA GLN A 343 -9.67 -11.44 -41.46
C GLN A 343 -9.83 -11.66 -39.95
N GLU A 344 -8.90 -11.08 -39.17
CA GLU A 344 -9.00 -11.00 -37.72
C GLU A 344 -9.59 -9.64 -37.34
N ILE A 345 -10.80 -9.63 -36.79
CA ILE A 345 -11.44 -8.42 -36.25
C ILE A 345 -11.38 -8.50 -34.73
N LYS A 346 -10.62 -7.56 -34.13
CA LYS A 346 -10.66 -7.30 -32.69
C LYS A 346 -11.50 -6.06 -32.43
N LYS A 347 -12.66 -6.23 -31.78
CA LYS A 347 -13.49 -5.11 -31.35
C LYS A 347 -12.99 -4.57 -30.00
N HIS A 348 -12.91 -3.26 -29.88
CA HIS A 348 -12.62 -2.59 -28.63
C HIS A 348 -13.92 -2.24 -27.89
N PRO A 349 -13.87 -2.04 -26.56
CA PRO A 349 -15.02 -1.62 -25.80
C PRO A 349 -15.64 -0.35 -26.38
N ALA A 350 -16.96 -0.34 -26.53
CA ALA A 350 -17.71 0.76 -27.10
C ALA A 350 -18.78 1.24 -26.13
N LEU A 351 -19.12 2.52 -26.20
CA LEU A 351 -20.23 3.09 -25.43
C LEU A 351 -21.53 2.44 -25.89
N ALA A 352 -22.16 1.67 -25.01
CA ALA A 352 -23.41 0.99 -25.30
C ALA A 352 -24.60 1.95 -25.11
N LYS A 353 -24.64 2.63 -23.96
CA LYS A 353 -25.71 3.59 -23.65
C LYS A 353 -25.21 4.68 -22.72
N THR A 354 -25.51 5.93 -23.04
CA THR A 354 -25.25 7.08 -22.16
C THR A 354 -26.57 7.74 -21.76
N ASN A 355 -26.85 7.82 -20.47
CA ASN A 355 -28.00 8.54 -19.94
C ASN A 355 -27.52 9.82 -19.25
N VAL A 356 -28.07 10.95 -19.68
CA VAL A 356 -27.74 12.26 -19.11
C VAL A 356 -28.99 12.86 -18.50
N VAL A 357 -28.89 13.27 -17.23
CA VAL A 357 -29.92 14.03 -16.54
C VAL A 357 -29.35 15.38 -16.15
N VAL A 358 -29.97 16.44 -16.63
CA VAL A 358 -29.59 17.81 -16.32
C VAL A 358 -30.73 18.48 -15.57
N TRP A 359 -30.44 18.94 -14.35
CA TRP A 359 -31.35 19.84 -13.63
C TRP A 359 -30.90 21.27 -13.88
N VAL A 360 -31.82 22.15 -14.26
CA VAL A 360 -31.53 23.57 -14.52
C VAL A 360 -32.53 24.44 -13.77
N ASP A 361 -32.05 25.58 -13.27
CA ASP A 361 -32.89 26.54 -12.57
C ASP A 361 -33.95 27.12 -13.52
N GLN A 362 -35.21 27.05 -13.11
CA GLN A 362 -36.34 27.54 -13.89
C GLN A 362 -36.24 29.04 -14.20
N ASN A 363 -35.74 29.86 -13.27
CA ASN A 363 -35.57 31.30 -13.46
C ASN A 363 -34.46 31.59 -14.47
N ALA A 364 -33.38 30.81 -14.43
CA ALA A 364 -32.26 30.96 -15.36
C ALA A 364 -32.67 30.58 -16.80
N LEU A 365 -33.46 29.52 -16.98
CA LEU A 365 -34.03 29.13 -18.28
C LEU A 365 -34.90 30.25 -18.87
N ASN A 366 -35.81 30.81 -18.06
CA ASN A 366 -36.72 31.87 -18.50
C ASN A 366 -35.99 33.17 -18.86
N LYS A 367 -34.91 33.51 -18.13
CA LYS A 367 -34.11 34.72 -18.38
C LYS A 367 -33.33 34.66 -19.69
N ASN A 368 -32.82 33.48 -20.03
CA ASN A 368 -31.95 33.29 -21.18
C ASN A 368 -32.71 32.92 -22.47
N GLY A 369 -34.03 32.66 -22.41
CA GLY A 369 -34.87 32.43 -23.59
C GLY A 369 -34.43 31.22 -24.42
N VAL A 370 -33.99 30.15 -23.74
CA VAL A 370 -33.38 28.97 -24.37
C VAL A 370 -34.46 28.07 -24.99
N ASP A 371 -34.29 27.71 -26.27
CA ASP A 371 -35.10 26.67 -26.92
C ASP A 371 -34.70 25.29 -26.37
N MET A 372 -35.66 24.60 -25.75
CA MET A 372 -35.45 23.30 -25.12
C MET A 372 -35.04 22.21 -26.11
N ALA A 373 -35.47 22.28 -27.38
CA ALA A 373 -35.13 21.28 -28.39
C ALA A 373 -33.67 21.43 -28.84
N GLU A 374 -33.24 22.65 -29.14
CA GLU A 374 -31.86 22.96 -29.50
C GLU A 374 -30.91 22.75 -28.31
N PHE A 375 -31.36 23.06 -27.10
CA PHE A 375 -30.61 22.84 -25.86
C PHE A 375 -30.42 21.37 -25.54
N THR A 376 -31.46 20.55 -25.70
CA THR A 376 -31.37 19.09 -25.54
C THR A 376 -30.40 18.50 -26.55
N LYS A 377 -30.46 18.95 -27.81
CA LYS A 377 -29.51 18.57 -28.86
C LYS A 377 -28.07 18.93 -28.49
N ALA A 378 -27.82 20.16 -28.02
CA ALA A 378 -26.49 20.62 -27.63
C ALA A 378 -25.90 19.77 -26.49
N ILE A 379 -26.68 19.50 -25.44
CA ILE A 379 -26.24 18.64 -24.33
C ILE A 379 -25.93 17.23 -24.82
N GLY A 380 -26.79 16.66 -25.67
CA GLY A 380 -26.58 15.32 -26.19
C GLY A 380 -25.33 15.21 -27.06
N VAL A 381 -25.08 16.18 -27.94
CA VAL A 381 -23.86 16.22 -28.76
C VAL A 381 -22.62 16.36 -27.89
N SER A 382 -22.64 17.23 -26.86
CA SER A 382 -21.53 17.34 -25.89
C SER A 382 -21.31 16.04 -25.09
N ALA A 383 -22.35 15.23 -24.93
CA ALA A 383 -22.25 13.91 -24.30
C ALA A 383 -21.78 12.79 -25.25
N GLY A 384 -21.44 13.12 -26.51
CA GLY A 384 -21.07 12.14 -27.54
C GLY A 384 -22.25 11.34 -28.10
N LEU A 385 -23.48 11.85 -27.96
CA LEU A 385 -24.67 11.22 -28.51
C LEU A 385 -24.91 11.63 -29.95
N THR A 386 -25.40 10.69 -30.77
CA THR A 386 -25.81 10.95 -32.15
C THR A 386 -27.30 11.30 -32.19
N PRO A 387 -27.67 12.55 -32.52
CA PRO A 387 -29.06 12.97 -32.51
C PRO A 387 -29.80 12.44 -33.75
N ASN A 388 -31.02 11.97 -33.56
CA ASN A 388 -31.89 11.56 -34.67
C ASN A 388 -32.43 12.80 -35.39
N MET A 389 -32.23 12.82 -36.70
CA MET A 389 -32.65 13.91 -37.58
C MET A 389 -33.69 13.39 -38.57
N THR A 390 -34.81 14.09 -38.68
CA THR A 390 -35.75 13.91 -39.80
C THR A 390 -35.37 14.84 -40.92
N THR A 391 -35.11 14.27 -42.09
CA THR A 391 -35.26 14.97 -43.37
C THR A 391 -36.65 14.64 -43.88
N GLU A 392 -37.52 15.64 -44.01
CA GLU A 392 -38.67 15.48 -44.90
C GLU A 392 -38.12 15.23 -46.31
N GLU A 393 -38.41 14.05 -46.85
CA GLU A 393 -38.06 13.72 -48.23
C GLU A 393 -38.65 14.79 -49.15
N ALA A 394 -37.83 15.32 -50.05
CA ALA A 394 -38.28 16.29 -51.04
C ALA A 394 -39.50 15.72 -51.78
N GLY A 395 -40.61 16.48 -51.76
CA GLY A 395 -41.77 16.14 -52.55
C GLY A 395 -41.39 15.93 -54.02
N ALA A 396 -42.14 15.08 -54.72
CA ALA A 396 -41.92 14.74 -56.14
C ALA A 396 -41.98 15.95 -57.10
N ASP A 397 -42.28 17.14 -56.57
CA ASP A 397 -42.36 18.46 -57.20
C ASP A 397 -41.07 19.30 -57.10
N GLY A 398 -40.00 18.78 -56.46
CA GLY A 398 -38.69 19.43 -56.49
C GLY A 398 -38.55 20.63 -55.55
N GLU A 399 -39.39 20.74 -54.52
CA GLU A 399 -39.14 21.65 -53.41
C GLU A 399 -37.90 21.18 -52.62
N ALA A 400 -37.02 22.12 -52.31
CA ALA A 400 -35.78 21.83 -51.59
C ALA A 400 -36.10 21.12 -50.26
N ALA A 401 -35.45 19.99 -50.00
CA ALA A 401 -35.61 19.26 -48.75
C ALA A 401 -35.50 20.23 -47.56
N ALA A 402 -36.49 20.22 -46.68
CA ALA A 402 -36.47 21.03 -45.47
C ALA A 402 -35.20 20.69 -44.67
N ALA A 403 -34.61 21.69 -44.02
CA ALA A 403 -33.42 21.49 -43.20
C ALA A 403 -33.70 20.41 -42.14
N PRO A 404 -32.76 19.48 -41.90
CA PRO A 404 -32.98 18.37 -40.97
C PRO A 404 -33.36 18.89 -39.58
N THR A 405 -34.52 18.46 -39.08
CA THR A 405 -35.04 18.82 -37.76
C THR A 405 -34.72 17.72 -36.74
N PHE A 406 -34.47 18.12 -35.50
CA PHE A 406 -34.15 17.19 -34.42
C PHE A 406 -35.43 16.56 -33.86
N GLU A 407 -35.48 15.22 -33.80
CA GLU A 407 -36.65 14.47 -33.32
C GLU A 407 -36.79 14.38 -31.80
N GLY A 408 -35.83 14.92 -31.03
CA GLY A 408 -35.84 14.82 -29.57
C GLY A 408 -35.27 13.51 -29.00
N THR A 409 -34.74 12.62 -29.85
CA THR A 409 -34.16 11.32 -29.45
C THR A 409 -32.74 11.14 -29.98
N PHE A 410 -31.97 10.24 -29.34
CA PHE A 410 -30.59 9.91 -29.74
C PHE A 410 -30.45 8.40 -29.97
N GLN A 411 -29.49 7.98 -30.80
CA GLN A 411 -29.31 6.56 -31.12
C GLN A 411 -28.65 5.75 -30.00
N ASN A 412 -27.73 6.38 -29.27
CA ASN A 412 -26.84 5.75 -28.29
C ASN A 412 -27.08 6.24 -26.84
N GLY A 413 -28.26 6.79 -26.55
CA GLY A 413 -28.54 7.31 -25.23
C GLY A 413 -29.80 8.16 -25.12
N ASP A 414 -30.01 8.72 -23.94
CA ASP A 414 -31.16 9.56 -23.61
C ASP A 414 -30.68 10.80 -22.83
N VAL A 415 -31.27 11.96 -23.14
CA VAL A 415 -31.04 13.21 -22.41
C VAL A 415 -32.35 13.69 -21.82
N THR A 416 -32.39 13.87 -20.50
CA THR A 416 -33.54 14.42 -19.80
C THR A 416 -33.17 15.72 -19.11
N ILE A 417 -33.93 16.78 -19.38
CA ILE A 417 -33.75 18.08 -18.76
C ILE A 417 -34.92 18.32 -17.81
N MET A 418 -34.62 18.52 -16.53
CA MET A 418 -35.60 18.81 -15.49
C MET A 418 -35.45 20.25 -15.01
N PRO A 419 -36.41 21.14 -15.33
CA PRO A 419 -36.45 22.46 -14.72
C PRO A 419 -36.86 22.31 -13.26
N ILE A 420 -36.03 22.80 -12.33
CA ILE A 420 -36.34 22.83 -10.90
C ILE A 420 -36.03 24.22 -10.33
N GLN A 421 -36.54 24.51 -9.15
CA GLN A 421 -36.11 25.68 -8.37
C GLN A 421 -35.11 25.18 -7.36
N PHE A 422 -33.84 25.56 -7.51
CA PHE A 422 -32.84 25.23 -6.50
C PHE A 422 -33.15 26.02 -5.23
N LEU A 423 -32.94 25.41 -4.06
CA LEU A 423 -33.01 26.17 -2.82
C LEU A 423 -31.82 27.13 -2.80
N ASP A 424 -32.11 28.43 -2.75
CA ASP A 424 -31.10 29.47 -2.53
C ASP A 424 -30.41 29.20 -1.19
N ASN A 425 -29.25 28.54 -1.22
CA ASN A 425 -28.37 28.45 -0.06
C ASN A 425 -27.52 29.73 0.07
N ALA A 426 -28.15 30.89 -0.16
CA ALA A 426 -27.53 32.20 -0.04
C ALA A 426 -28.20 33.00 1.08
N THR A 427 -27.90 32.61 2.32
CA THR A 427 -27.55 33.54 3.41
C THR A 427 -27.09 32.71 4.62
N PRO A 428 -25.79 32.71 4.98
CA PRO A 428 -25.44 32.50 6.38
C PRO A 428 -26.20 33.59 7.13
N ALA A 429 -27.08 33.20 8.06
CA ALA A 429 -27.79 34.14 8.92
C ALA A 429 -26.79 35.19 9.44
N GLU A 430 -27.02 36.43 9.04
CA GLU A 430 -26.33 37.61 9.53
C GLU A 430 -26.39 37.55 11.06
N LYS A 431 -25.24 37.31 11.71
CA LYS A 431 -25.14 37.40 13.16
C LYS A 431 -25.36 38.86 13.52
N ASP A 432 -26.60 39.15 13.84
CA ASP A 432 -27.08 40.38 14.42
C ASP A 432 -26.20 40.73 15.64
N THR A 433 -25.28 41.66 15.44
CA THR A 433 -24.35 42.12 16.47
C THR A 433 -24.92 43.37 17.10
N THR A 434 -25.98 43.23 17.88
CA THR A 434 -26.33 44.23 18.89
C THR A 434 -27.05 43.61 20.10
N GLU A 435 -26.28 43.08 21.05
CA GLU A 435 -26.73 43.10 22.45
C GLU A 435 -25.63 43.65 23.36
N LYS A 436 -25.84 44.91 23.74
CA LYS A 436 -24.98 45.74 24.57
C LYS A 436 -25.26 45.40 26.04
N ALA A 437 -24.50 44.46 26.61
CA ALA A 437 -24.49 44.22 28.06
C ALA A 437 -23.41 45.07 28.76
N ALA A 438 -23.81 45.73 29.86
CA ALA A 438 -22.98 46.64 30.67
C ALA A 438 -21.75 45.96 31.31
N PRO A 439 -20.67 46.70 31.62
CA PRO A 439 -19.42 46.12 32.12
C PRO A 439 -19.53 45.70 33.59
N ALA A 440 -19.62 44.40 33.84
CA ALA A 440 -19.43 43.84 35.18
C ALA A 440 -17.94 43.95 35.60
N SER A 441 -17.69 44.54 36.76
CA SER A 441 -16.35 44.84 37.29
C SER A 441 -15.50 43.59 37.50
N LYS A 442 -14.27 43.61 36.96
CA LYS A 442 -13.24 42.56 37.04
C LYS A 442 -12.59 42.43 38.44
N ALA A 443 -13.38 42.37 39.50
CA ALA A 443 -12.88 42.23 40.89
C ALA A 443 -12.45 40.79 41.23
N TRP A 444 -12.96 39.79 40.51
CA TRP A 444 -12.66 38.37 40.74
C TRP A 444 -11.22 37.97 40.36
N ILE A 445 -10.55 38.75 39.50
CA ILE A 445 -9.16 38.51 39.07
C ILE A 445 -8.17 38.68 40.23
N TRP A 446 -8.46 39.60 41.17
CA TRP A 446 -7.64 39.79 42.37
C TRP A 446 -7.80 38.65 43.40
N TRP A 447 -8.96 38.00 43.42
CA TRP A 447 -9.19 36.82 44.27
C TRP A 447 -8.45 35.57 43.76
N LEU A 448 -8.40 35.37 42.44
CA LEU A 448 -7.61 34.27 41.84
C LEU A 448 -6.10 34.47 42.02
N ALA A 449 -5.59 35.70 41.83
CA ALA A 449 -4.18 36.00 42.04
C ALA A 449 -3.76 35.82 43.52
N GLY A 450 -4.62 36.17 44.47
CA GLY A 450 -4.38 35.96 45.90
C GLY A 450 -4.35 34.48 46.30
N SER A 451 -5.24 33.67 45.72
CA SER A 451 -5.29 32.21 45.96
C SER A 451 -4.02 31.50 45.48
N LEU A 452 -3.49 31.89 44.32
CA LEU A 452 -2.28 31.28 43.75
C LEU A 452 -1.04 31.56 44.62
N LEU A 453 -0.95 32.78 45.18
CA LEU A 453 0.16 33.19 46.05
C LEU A 453 0.12 32.49 47.41
N PHE A 454 -1.07 32.24 47.95
CA PHE A 454 -1.24 31.46 49.18
C PHE A 454 -0.85 29.99 49.00
N ALA A 455 -1.18 29.38 47.85
CA ALA A 455 -0.81 28.00 47.53
C ALA A 455 0.72 27.81 47.45
N ILE A 456 1.44 28.77 46.86
CA ILE A 456 2.91 28.73 46.77
C ILE A 456 3.56 28.85 48.15
N ILE A 457 3.04 29.71 49.03
CA ILE A 457 3.55 29.88 50.39
C ILE A 457 3.27 28.62 51.23
N ALA A 458 2.09 28.02 51.09
CA ALA A 458 1.73 26.78 51.78
C ALA A 458 2.63 25.60 51.35
N ALA A 459 2.91 25.46 50.06
CA ALA A 459 3.82 24.45 49.53
C ALA A 459 5.26 24.63 50.07
N GLY A 460 5.73 25.88 50.18
CA GLY A 460 7.05 26.19 50.75
C GLY A 460 7.15 25.83 52.25
N ILE A 461 6.08 26.05 53.02
CA ILE A 461 6.04 25.68 54.45
C ILE A 461 6.01 24.15 54.62
N ILE A 462 5.26 23.43 53.77
CA ILE A 462 5.22 21.97 53.79
C ILE A 462 6.60 21.38 53.44
N ALA A 463 7.28 21.92 52.42
CA ALA A 463 8.63 21.51 52.07
C ALA A 463 9.65 21.80 53.20
N TYR A 464 9.49 22.92 53.91
CA TYR A 464 10.33 23.28 55.05
C TYR A 464 10.14 22.32 56.26
N ILE A 465 8.91 21.88 56.51
CA ILE A 465 8.61 20.90 57.58
C ILE A 465 9.18 19.53 57.24
N ILE A 466 9.11 19.10 55.97
CA ILE A 466 9.72 17.83 55.52
C ILE A 466 11.25 17.90 55.64
N PHE A 467 11.85 19.05 55.33
CA PHE A 467 13.29 19.27 55.47
C PHE A 467 13.75 19.24 56.93
N LEU A 468 12.95 19.78 57.86
CA LEU A 468 13.25 19.70 59.30
C LEU A 468 13.16 18.28 59.85
N LYS A 469 12.16 17.49 59.45
CA LYS A 469 12.04 16.07 59.83
C LYS A 469 13.17 15.19 59.30
N ARG A 470 13.70 15.53 58.12
CA ARG A 470 14.84 14.81 57.54
C ARG A 470 16.16 15.03 58.29
N LYS A 471 16.24 16.08 59.12
CA LYS A 471 17.45 16.38 59.89
C LYS A 471 17.60 15.53 61.15
N GLU A 472 16.49 15.07 61.74
CA GLU A 472 16.52 14.15 62.90
C GLU A 472 16.94 12.72 62.51
N GLN A 473 16.58 12.24 61.32
CA GLN A 473 16.91 10.86 60.89
C GLN A 473 18.37 10.65 60.43
N LEU A 474 19.17 11.71 60.34
CA LEU A 474 20.59 11.64 60.01
C LEU A 474 21.49 11.56 61.25
N GLU A 475 20.96 11.83 62.45
CA GLU A 475 21.72 11.87 63.70
C GLU A 475 21.58 10.58 64.53
N GLU A 476 20.69 9.66 64.14
CA GLU A 476 20.50 8.33 64.76
C GLU A 476 21.31 7.21 64.07
N ALA A 477 22.18 7.54 63.10
CA ALA A 477 22.98 6.57 62.34
C ALA A 477 24.47 6.50 62.75
N LEU A 478 24.84 7.03 63.93
CA LEU A 478 26.23 7.10 64.40
C LEU A 478 26.39 6.54 65.83
N GLU A 479 26.15 5.25 66.03
CA GLU A 479 26.84 4.46 67.07
C GLU A 479 27.20 3.07 66.50
N PRO A 480 28.43 2.56 66.73
CA PRO A 480 28.84 1.25 66.25
C PRO A 480 28.55 0.17 67.31
N GLU A 481 27.68 -0.78 67.01
CA GLU A 481 27.57 -2.01 67.79
C GLU A 481 28.06 -3.26 67.03
N GLU A 482 28.56 -4.16 67.86
CA GLU A 482 29.50 -5.25 67.65
C GLU A 482 28.80 -6.55 67.23
N LYS A 483 29.55 -7.48 66.62
CA LYS A 483 29.08 -8.78 66.09
C LYS A 483 28.59 -9.73 67.20
N ASP A 484 27.55 -10.54 66.93
CA ASP A 484 27.68 -12.00 66.70
C ASP A 484 26.35 -12.76 66.45
N TYR A 485 26.43 -13.69 65.47
CA TYR A 485 25.78 -15.00 65.25
C TYR A 485 24.26 -15.28 65.49
N ILE A 486 23.53 -15.47 64.35
CA ILE A 486 22.55 -16.51 63.87
C ILE A 486 21.90 -17.51 64.89
N PRO A 487 20.75 -18.21 64.61
CA PRO A 487 19.96 -18.30 63.37
C PRO A 487 18.42 -18.49 63.45
N ALA A 488 17.84 -18.42 62.24
CA ALA A 488 16.72 -19.20 61.71
C ALA A 488 15.28 -18.85 62.13
N GLU A 489 14.49 -18.78 61.05
CA GLU A 489 13.08 -19.14 60.89
C GLU A 489 12.03 -18.02 60.83
N GLU A 490 11.21 -18.18 59.80
CA GLU A 490 9.90 -17.55 59.55
C GLU A 490 9.87 -16.11 59.04
N ALA A 491 10.20 -15.96 57.75
CA ALA A 491 9.66 -14.86 56.96
C ALA A 491 8.20 -15.16 56.60
N ILE A 492 7.28 -14.57 57.38
CA ILE A 492 5.91 -14.27 56.98
C ILE A 492 6.00 -13.28 55.82
N ILE A 493 5.60 -13.70 54.62
CA ILE A 493 5.37 -12.78 53.49
C ILE A 493 3.86 -12.56 53.37
N ASN A 494 3.46 -11.34 53.74
CA ASN A 494 2.16 -10.75 53.46
C ASN A 494 1.99 -10.60 51.93
N PRO A 495 0.81 -10.87 51.35
CA PRO A 495 0.62 -10.99 49.92
C PRO A 495 0.15 -9.65 49.34
N GLU A 496 0.98 -8.96 48.58
CA GLU A 496 0.57 -8.00 47.56
C GLU A 496 1.80 -7.55 46.77
N GLU A 497 1.62 -7.36 45.46
CA GLU A 497 2.62 -7.02 44.42
C GLU A 497 3.33 -8.22 43.75
N HIS A 498 2.63 -8.82 42.79
CA HIS A 498 3.26 -9.43 41.62
C HIS A 498 2.74 -8.76 40.34
N PRO A 499 3.62 -8.49 39.36
CA PRO A 499 3.22 -7.97 38.06
C PRO A 499 2.41 -9.04 37.29
N ASP A 500 1.28 -8.64 36.75
CA ASP A 500 0.36 -9.49 36.00
C ASP A 500 1.02 -10.13 34.76
N PHE A 501 1.25 -11.43 34.80
CA PHE A 501 1.47 -12.24 33.60
C PHE A 501 0.13 -12.80 33.12
N ASN A 502 -0.47 -12.11 32.15
CA ASN A 502 -1.70 -12.54 31.49
C ASN A 502 -1.40 -13.67 30.48
N PHE A 503 -1.78 -14.91 30.80
CA PHE A 503 -1.88 -15.99 29.83
C PHE A 503 -3.29 -15.98 29.25
N GLN A 504 -3.48 -15.25 28.15
CA GLN A 504 -4.73 -15.26 27.41
C GLN A 504 -4.91 -16.66 26.82
N THR A 505 -5.93 -17.37 27.30
CA THR A 505 -6.34 -18.67 26.79
C THR A 505 -7.12 -18.49 25.50
N ASP A 506 -6.41 -18.30 24.40
CA ASP A 506 -7.02 -18.43 23.08
C ASP A 506 -7.19 -19.93 22.80
N ALA A 507 -8.37 -20.43 23.17
CA ALA A 507 -8.84 -21.74 22.77
C ALA A 507 -9.25 -21.67 21.30
N PHE A 508 -8.31 -21.91 20.39
CA PHE A 508 -8.60 -22.18 18.99
C PHE A 508 -7.79 -23.39 18.51
N ASP A 509 -8.54 -24.45 18.19
CA ASP A 509 -8.24 -25.60 17.33
C ASP A 509 -6.75 -25.91 17.08
N LEU A 510 -6.11 -26.57 18.05
CA LEU A 510 -4.75 -27.12 17.88
C LEU A 510 -4.83 -28.60 17.51
N SER A 511 -4.03 -29.00 16.52
CA SER A 511 -3.93 -30.41 16.13
C SER A 511 -3.25 -31.26 17.23
N GLU A 512 -3.61 -32.55 17.34
CA GLU A 512 -3.03 -33.53 18.30
C GLU A 512 -1.49 -33.45 18.47
N PRO A 513 -0.66 -33.32 17.41
CA PRO A 513 0.78 -33.20 17.57
C PRO A 513 1.23 -31.89 18.25
N GLU A 514 0.54 -30.77 18.00
CA GLU A 514 0.87 -29.46 18.58
C GLU A 514 0.52 -29.40 20.07
N LEU A 515 -0.56 -30.07 20.45
CA LEU A 515 -1.00 -30.18 21.84
C LEU A 515 0.00 -30.99 22.68
N LYS A 516 0.63 -32.02 22.08
CA LYS A 516 1.68 -32.81 22.72
C LYS A 516 2.98 -32.02 22.89
N ALA A 517 3.41 -31.30 21.85
CA ALA A 517 4.59 -30.43 21.90
C ALA A 517 4.43 -29.30 22.94
N ARG A 518 3.23 -28.72 23.05
CA ARG A 518 2.91 -27.68 24.05
C ARG A 518 2.89 -28.23 25.48
N LYS A 519 2.37 -29.45 25.70
CA LYS A 519 2.44 -30.12 27.02
C LYS A 519 3.88 -30.37 27.44
N GLU A 520 4.74 -30.73 26.49
CA GLU A 520 6.14 -31.01 26.75
C GLU A 520 6.95 -29.75 27.05
N SER A 521 6.69 -28.64 26.33
CA SER A 521 7.31 -27.34 26.60
C SER A 521 6.88 -26.75 27.95
N LEU A 522 5.61 -26.90 28.33
CA LEU A 522 5.10 -26.49 29.64
C LEU A 522 5.73 -27.32 30.77
N LYS A 523 5.89 -28.64 30.58
CA LYS A 523 6.55 -29.52 31.56
C LYS A 523 8.02 -29.14 31.76
N ASN A 524 8.73 -28.82 30.69
CA ASN A 524 10.14 -28.41 30.77
C ASN A 524 10.30 -27.05 31.46
N LYS A 525 9.47 -26.06 31.12
CA LYS A 525 9.45 -24.75 31.80
C LYS A 525 9.09 -24.85 33.28
N LEU A 526 8.16 -25.75 33.64
CA LEU A 526 7.82 -25.99 35.04
C LEU A 526 8.97 -26.67 35.80
N GLY A 527 9.70 -27.58 35.14
CA GLY A 527 10.89 -28.21 35.71
C GLY A 527 12.07 -27.25 35.90
N GLU A 528 12.20 -26.26 35.01
CA GLU A 528 13.18 -25.18 35.13
C GLU A 528 12.80 -24.20 36.25
N MET A 529 11.53 -23.80 36.30
CA MET A 529 10.99 -22.97 37.39
C MET A 529 11.09 -23.65 38.75
N ALA A 530 10.87 -24.96 38.85
CA ALA A 530 11.02 -25.71 40.10
C ALA A 530 12.48 -25.80 40.59
N LYS A 531 13.46 -25.64 39.70
CA LYS A 531 14.88 -25.59 40.07
C LYS A 531 15.30 -24.20 40.56
N GLU A 532 14.71 -23.14 40.00
CA GLU A 532 15.01 -21.75 40.39
C GLU A 532 14.23 -21.31 41.63
N ASP A 533 12.94 -21.66 41.71
CA ASP A 533 12.06 -21.32 42.84
C ASP A 533 10.93 -22.36 43.00
N PRO A 534 11.08 -23.32 43.93
CA PRO A 534 10.07 -24.36 44.16
C PRO A 534 8.73 -23.80 44.66
N GLY A 535 8.70 -22.61 45.28
CA GLY A 535 7.47 -21.96 45.75
C GLY A 535 6.60 -21.46 44.60
N ARG A 536 7.22 -20.86 43.58
CA ARG A 536 6.51 -20.39 42.37
C ARG A 536 5.96 -21.53 41.53
N ALA A 537 6.71 -22.62 41.38
CA ALA A 537 6.23 -23.81 40.66
C ALA A 537 5.01 -24.43 41.36
N ALA A 538 4.99 -24.46 42.70
CA ALA A 538 3.85 -24.95 43.48
C ALA A 538 2.59 -24.07 43.30
N ALA A 539 2.75 -22.74 43.30
CA ALA A 539 1.64 -21.80 43.10
C ALA A 539 0.98 -21.95 41.72
N VAL A 540 1.78 -22.17 40.66
CA VAL A 540 1.26 -22.40 39.30
C VAL A 540 0.52 -23.73 39.20
N ILE A 541 1.06 -24.81 39.78
CA ILE A 541 0.38 -26.12 39.82
C ILE A 541 -0.93 -26.03 40.60
N GLN A 542 -0.94 -25.31 41.72
CA GLN A 542 -2.14 -25.13 42.55
C GLN A 542 -3.22 -24.35 41.81
N LYS A 543 -2.86 -23.31 41.05
CA LYS A 543 -3.80 -22.56 40.20
C LYS A 543 -4.41 -23.45 39.10
N TRP A 544 -3.59 -24.24 38.40
CA TRP A 544 -4.08 -25.18 37.38
C TRP A 544 -4.94 -26.32 37.95
N LEU A 545 -4.69 -26.74 39.19
CA LEU A 545 -5.50 -27.75 39.86
C LEU A 545 -6.88 -27.18 40.24
N ASN A 546 -6.92 -25.92 40.67
CA ASN A 546 -8.16 -25.22 41.01
C ASN A 546 -9.00 -24.87 39.77
N GLU A 547 -8.38 -24.42 38.67
CA GLU A 547 -9.07 -24.13 37.39
C GLU A 547 -9.64 -25.38 36.70
N ARG A 548 -9.29 -26.59 37.15
CA ARG A 548 -9.80 -27.86 36.57
C ARG A 548 -11.00 -28.44 37.32
N GLN A 549 -11.41 -27.83 38.43
CA GLN A 549 -12.57 -28.25 39.22
C GLN A 549 -13.83 -27.42 38.97
N GLU A 550 -13.75 -26.38 38.14
CA GLU A 550 -14.89 -25.70 37.51
C GLU A 550 -15.00 -26.12 36.04
#